data_AF-A0A1F9ZT49-F1
#
_entry.id   AF-A0A1F9ZT49-F1
#
_cell.length_a   1.000
_cell.length_b   1.000
_cell.length_c   1.000
_cell.angle_alpha   90.00
_cell.angle_beta   90.00
_cell.angle_gamma   90.00
#
_symmetry.space_group_name_H-M   'P 1'
#
loop_
_entity.id
_entity.type
_entity.pdbx_description
1 polymer ?
#
loop_
_entity_poly.entity_id
_entity_poly.type
_entity_poly.pdbx_seq_one_letter_code
_entity_poly.pdbx_strand_id
1 'polypeptide(L)'
;MNSAEALTFSRERHAFESGDIQRGLNQQEVIKGIINKLLTPSTFTKIEGIIKAVGNSVDTNITTDDLSKLIKKQINNNKAWDITTSNLSGVAAMKPTYSMGSRLLYVMIPSQTSLVQVKQNIETFMKIAN
;
A
#
# COMPACT_ATOMS: atom_id res chain seq x y z
N MET A 1 -7.62 7.42 14.25
CA MET A 1 -6.78 8.44 13.60
C MET A 1 -7.64 9.32 12.72
N ASN A 2 -7.47 10.63 12.79
CA ASN A 2 -7.95 11.58 11.79
C ASN A 2 -6.95 11.70 10.62
N SER A 3 -7.27 12.53 9.62
CA SER A 3 -6.44 12.69 8.42
C SER A 3 -5.03 13.23 8.71
N ALA A 4 -4.90 14.23 9.59
CA ALA A 4 -3.61 14.82 9.95
C ALA A 4 -2.73 13.83 10.72
N GLU A 5 -3.33 13.04 11.62
CA GLU A 5 -2.65 11.97 12.35
C GLU A 5 -2.16 10.87 11.40
N ALA A 6 -3.01 10.41 10.47
CA ALA A 6 -2.66 9.39 9.50
C ALA A 6 -1.53 9.84 8.57
N LEU A 7 -1.57 11.11 8.14
CA LEU A 7 -0.52 11.71 7.33
C LEU A 7 0.81 11.81 8.09
N THR A 8 0.77 12.25 9.35
CA THR A 8 1.98 12.36 10.18
C THR A 8 2.59 10.99 10.44
N PHE A 9 1.77 10.02 10.86
CA PHE A 9 2.18 8.65 11.13
C PHE A 9 2.83 7.94 9.93
N SER A 10 2.27 8.13 8.72
CA SER A 10 2.79 7.52 7.48
C SER A 10 4.03 8.22 6.90
N ARG A 11 4.36 9.43 7.39
CA ARG A 11 5.52 10.22 6.94
C ARG A 11 6.74 10.08 7.85
N GLU A 12 6.53 9.74 9.12
CA GLU A 12 7.62 9.63 10.07
C GLU A 12 8.62 8.54 9.66
N ARG A 13 9.90 8.85 9.79
CA ARG A 13 11.03 8.00 9.39
C ARG A 13 12.16 8.04 10.41
N HIS A 14 12.54 9.23 10.85
CA HIS A 14 13.80 9.47 11.54
C HIS A 14 13.74 9.14 13.02
N ALA A 15 12.54 9.09 13.59
CA ALA A 15 12.33 8.66 14.97
C ALA A 15 12.56 7.15 15.21
N PHE A 16 12.70 6.34 14.16
CA PHE A 16 12.82 4.88 14.26
C PHE A 16 14.20 4.39 13.84
N GLU A 17 14.76 3.42 14.58
CA GLU A 17 16.05 2.78 14.24
C GLU A 17 16.02 2.10 12.86
N SER A 18 14.90 1.46 12.51
CA SER A 18 14.67 0.84 11.21
C SER A 18 14.32 1.85 10.09
N GLY A 19 14.23 3.14 10.42
CA GLY A 19 14.17 4.23 9.46
C GLY A 19 13.03 4.10 8.44
N ASP A 20 13.41 4.08 7.15
CA ASP A 20 12.46 4.01 6.05
C ASP A 20 11.67 2.69 5.99
N ILE A 21 12.24 1.61 6.54
CA ILE A 21 11.53 0.34 6.64
C ILE A 21 10.32 0.50 7.56
N GLN A 22 10.48 1.15 8.72
CA GLN A 22 9.35 1.42 9.60
C GLN A 22 8.32 2.33 8.96
N ARG A 23 8.77 3.34 8.21
CA ARG A 23 7.86 4.20 7.46
C ARG A 23 7.01 3.39 6.47
N GLY A 24 7.61 2.47 5.74
CA GLY A 24 6.89 1.56 4.84
C GLY A 24 5.87 0.68 5.57
N LEU A 25 6.24 0.15 6.75
CA LEU A 25 5.31 -0.61 7.60
C LEU A 25 4.14 0.27 8.09
N ASN A 26 4.41 1.50 8.52
CA ASN A 26 3.36 2.44 8.94
C ASN A 26 2.40 2.77 7.78
N GLN A 27 2.92 2.92 6.56
CA GLN A 27 2.08 3.11 5.37
C GLN A 27 1.19 1.90 5.11
N GLN A 28 1.71 0.68 5.28
CA GLN A 28 0.92 -0.56 5.17
C GLN A 28 -0.19 -0.63 6.22
N GLU A 29 0.07 -0.20 7.46
CA GLU A 29 -0.96 -0.13 8.50
C GLU A 29 -2.05 0.91 8.20
N VAL A 30 -1.69 2.06 7.62
CA VAL A 30 -2.67 3.05 7.14
C VAL A 30 -3.54 2.44 6.03
N ILE A 31 -2.94 1.76 5.05
CA ILE A 31 -3.67 1.09 3.97
C ILE A 31 -4.61 0.00 4.53
N LYS A 32 -4.14 -0.83 5.47
CA LYS A 32 -4.99 -1.82 6.17
C LYS A 32 -6.17 -1.16 6.86
N GLY A 33 -5.94 -0.06 7.58
CA GLY A 33 -7.00 0.71 8.23
C GLY A 33 -8.03 1.25 7.25
N ILE A 34 -7.59 1.78 6.09
CA ILE A 34 -8.46 2.24 5.01
C ILE A 34 -9.29 1.06 4.46
N ILE A 35 -8.65 -0.06 4.12
CA ILE A 35 -9.36 -1.25 3.62
C ILE A 35 -10.41 -1.70 4.63
N ASN A 36 -10.04 -1.90 5.90
CA ASN A 36 -10.97 -2.31 6.95
C ASN A 36 -12.16 -1.35 7.08
N LYS A 37 -11.94 -0.04 6.94
CA LYS A 37 -13.03 0.95 6.94
C LYS A 37 -13.94 0.81 5.72
N LEU A 38 -13.36 0.60 4.54
CA LEU A 38 -14.10 0.39 3.29
C LEU A 38 -14.94 -0.89 3.30
N LEU A 39 -14.48 -1.94 3.99
CA LEU A 39 -15.20 -3.21 4.13
C LEU A 39 -16.37 -3.15 5.14
N THR A 40 -16.53 -2.07 5.91
CA THR A 40 -17.66 -1.98 6.87
C THR A 40 -18.99 -1.75 6.15
N PRO A 41 -20.11 -2.38 6.60
CA PRO A 41 -21.42 -2.21 5.96
C PRO A 41 -21.88 -0.75 5.84
N SER A 42 -21.56 0.07 6.84
CA SER A 42 -21.89 1.51 6.86
C SER A 42 -21.20 2.33 5.77
N THR A 43 -20.12 1.80 5.18
CA THR A 43 -19.36 2.45 4.10
C THR A 43 -19.97 2.15 2.74
N PHE A 44 -20.65 1.01 2.56
CA PHE A 44 -21.26 0.65 1.28
C PHE A 44 -22.33 1.65 0.84
N THR A 45 -23.13 2.16 1.78
CA THR A 45 -24.13 3.19 1.49
C THR A 45 -23.52 4.56 1.19
N LYS A 46 -22.22 4.75 1.45
CA LYS A 46 -21.49 6.02 1.26
C LYS A 46 -20.47 5.96 0.12
N ILE A 47 -20.35 4.82 -0.56
CA ILE A 47 -19.21 4.56 -1.44
C ILE A 47 -19.17 5.50 -2.65
N GLU A 48 -20.33 5.87 -3.21
CA GLU A 48 -20.41 6.86 -4.29
C GLU A 48 -19.92 8.23 -3.85
N GLY A 49 -20.30 8.66 -2.64
CA GLY A 49 -19.83 9.92 -2.06
C GLY A 49 -18.32 9.91 -1.80
N ILE A 50 -17.77 8.77 -1.37
CA ILE A 50 -16.33 8.59 -1.17
C ILE A 50 -15.59 8.67 -2.50
N ILE A 51 -16.04 7.93 -3.53
CA ILE A 51 -15.44 7.96 -4.88
C ILE A 51 -15.47 9.38 -5.44
N LYS A 52 -16.60 10.10 -5.32
CA LYS A 52 -16.71 11.48 -5.77
C LYS A 52 -15.77 12.43 -5.02
N ALA A 53 -15.62 12.25 -3.70
CA ALA A 53 -14.76 13.11 -2.88
C ALA A 53 -13.27 12.94 -3.22
N VAL A 54 -12.84 11.71 -3.55
CA VAL A 54 -11.43 11.41 -3.87
C VAL A 54 -11.11 11.47 -5.36
N GLY A 55 -12.11 11.45 -6.24
CA GLY A 55 -11.93 11.34 -7.69
C GLY A 55 -11.17 12.50 -8.33
N ASN A 56 -11.17 13.69 -7.72
CA ASN A 56 -10.36 14.83 -8.19
C ASN A 56 -8.90 14.81 -7.68
N SER A 57 -8.54 13.82 -6.86
CA SER A 57 -7.26 13.76 -6.17
C SER A 57 -6.57 12.39 -6.28
N VAL A 58 -7.20 11.40 -6.91
CA VAL A 58 -6.68 10.05 -7.09
C VAL A 58 -6.94 9.62 -8.52
N ASP A 59 -5.86 9.49 -9.30
CA ASP A 59 -5.91 8.90 -10.63
C ASP A 59 -5.87 7.37 -10.53
N THR A 60 -6.70 6.69 -11.33
CA THR A 60 -6.72 5.22 -11.41
C THR A 60 -7.12 4.76 -12.80
N ASN A 61 -6.62 3.58 -13.19
CA ASN A 61 -7.07 2.88 -14.40
C ASN A 61 -8.15 1.84 -14.11
N ILE A 62 -8.60 1.71 -12.85
CA ILE A 62 -9.74 0.86 -12.50
C ILE A 62 -11.00 1.52 -13.03
N THR A 63 -11.74 0.81 -13.88
CA THR A 63 -12.97 1.35 -14.47
C THR A 63 -14.10 1.41 -13.43
N THR A 64 -15.13 2.23 -13.69
CA THR A 64 -16.35 2.26 -12.87
C THR A 64 -17.03 0.89 -12.81
N ASP A 65 -16.95 0.10 -13.89
CA ASP A 65 -17.47 -1.26 -13.95
C ASP A 65 -16.70 -2.22 -13.04
N ASP A 66 -15.36 -2.13 -13.02
CA ASP A 66 -14.52 -2.96 -12.15
C ASP A 66 -14.75 -2.61 -10.66
N LEU A 67 -14.82 -1.32 -10.33
CA LEU A 67 -15.20 -0.87 -8.99
C LEU A 67 -16.57 -1.40 -8.59
N SER A 68 -17.56 -1.30 -9.48
CA SER A 68 -18.91 -1.79 -9.23
C SER A 68 -18.94 -3.31 -8.98
N LYS A 69 -18.16 -4.08 -9.74
CA LYS A 69 -18.02 -5.54 -9.52
C LYS A 69 -17.38 -5.84 -8.17
N LEU A 70 -16.32 -5.14 -7.79
CA LEU A 70 -15.65 -5.31 -6.49
C LEU A 70 -16.58 -4.99 -5.32
N ILE A 71 -17.32 -3.87 -5.39
CA ILE A 71 -18.28 -3.47 -4.36
C ILE A 71 -19.41 -4.51 -4.24
N LYS A 72 -20.01 -4.93 -5.36
CA LYS A 72 -21.06 -5.97 -5.36
C LYS A 72 -20.55 -7.29 -4.77
N LYS A 73 -19.34 -7.72 -5.13
CA LYS A 73 -18.72 -8.94 -4.57
C LYS A 73 -18.57 -8.83 -3.05
N GLN A 74 -18.14 -7.67 -2.56
CA GLN A 74 -18.00 -7.44 -1.12
C GLN A 74 -19.35 -7.42 -0.39
N ILE A 75 -20.37 -6.76 -0.94
CA ILE A 75 -21.72 -6.73 -0.37
C ILE A 75 -22.30 -8.15 -0.27
N ASN A 76 -22.16 -8.94 -1.33
CA ASN A 76 -22.74 -10.29 -1.41
C ASN A 76 -22.06 -11.28 -0.46
N ASN A 77 -20.74 -11.19 -0.30
CA ASN A 77 -19.99 -12.14 0.51
C ASN A 77 -19.82 -11.69 1.97
N ASN A 78 -19.83 -10.37 2.22
CA ASN A 78 -19.64 -9.71 3.51
C ASN A 78 -18.52 -10.33 4.39
N LYS A 79 -17.42 -10.74 3.76
CA LYS A 79 -16.26 -11.32 4.45
C LYS A 79 -15.20 -10.26 4.69
N ALA A 80 -14.60 -10.28 5.88
CA ALA A 80 -13.35 -9.59 6.12
C ALA A 80 -12.26 -10.18 5.20
N TRP A 81 -11.33 -9.33 4.77
CA TRP A 81 -10.19 -9.77 3.99
C TRP A 81 -9.06 -10.16 4.93
N ASP A 82 -8.38 -11.26 4.62
CA ASP A 82 -7.08 -11.55 5.23
C ASP A 82 -6.01 -10.73 4.51
N ILE A 83 -5.32 -9.85 5.25
CA ILE A 83 -4.39 -8.87 4.68
C ILE A 83 -2.99 -9.17 5.20
N THR A 84 -2.15 -9.66 4.29
CA THR A 84 -0.72 -9.90 4.55
C THR A 84 0.13 -8.76 3.98
N THR A 85 1.34 -8.60 4.51
CA THR A 85 2.29 -7.57 4.11
C THR A 85 3.64 -8.17 3.76
N SER A 86 4.32 -7.60 2.78
CA SER A 86 5.69 -7.97 2.42
C SER A 86 6.48 -6.71 2.07
N ASN A 87 7.78 -6.73 2.38
CA ASN A 87 8.66 -5.58 2.19
C ASN A 87 9.99 -6.03 1.58
N LEU A 88 10.43 -5.30 0.56
CA LEU A 88 11.77 -5.47 -0.01
C LEU A 88 12.79 -4.77 0.90
N SER A 89 13.81 -5.49 1.35
CA SER A 89 14.92 -4.95 2.13
C SER A 89 16.20 -4.86 1.32
N GLY A 90 17.16 -4.11 1.83
CA GLY A 90 18.45 -3.92 1.18
C GLY A 90 19.40 -3.06 2.01
N VAL A 91 20.53 -2.71 1.41
CA VAL A 91 21.58 -1.92 2.06
C VAL A 91 21.64 -0.52 1.47
N ALA A 92 21.90 0.46 2.33
CA ALA A 92 22.08 1.85 1.91
C ALA A 92 23.40 2.02 1.14
N ALA A 93 23.37 2.82 0.07
CA ALA A 93 24.56 3.23 -0.67
C ALA A 93 24.42 4.66 -1.21
N MET A 94 25.54 5.31 -1.49
CA MET A 94 25.59 6.58 -2.21
C MET A 94 26.05 6.31 -3.64
N LYS A 95 25.16 6.44 -4.62
CA LYS A 95 25.44 6.12 -6.04
C LYS A 95 24.86 7.17 -6.99
N PRO A 96 25.44 7.33 -8.20
CA PRO A 96 24.80 8.11 -9.26
C PRO A 96 23.46 7.49 -9.63
N THR A 97 22.49 8.32 -10.01
CA THR A 97 21.17 7.87 -10.47
C THR A 97 20.95 8.36 -11.89
N TYR A 98 20.17 7.60 -12.66
CA TYR A 98 19.93 7.90 -14.08
C TYR A 98 19.44 9.35 -14.29
N SER A 99 18.57 9.85 -13.42
CA SER A 99 17.99 11.19 -13.49
C SER A 99 18.93 12.33 -13.07
N MET A 100 19.99 12.04 -12.31
CA MET A 100 20.84 13.07 -11.67
C MET A 100 22.33 12.95 -12.07
N GLY A 101 22.62 12.16 -13.11
CA GLY A 101 23.96 12.01 -13.67
C GLY A 101 24.98 11.56 -12.62
N SER A 102 26.08 12.30 -12.50
CA SER A 102 27.20 11.99 -11.60
C SER A 102 26.94 12.32 -10.12
N ARG A 103 25.82 12.97 -9.77
CA ARG A 103 25.51 13.31 -8.38
C ARG A 103 25.23 12.05 -7.58
N LEU A 104 26.03 11.81 -6.54
CA LEU A 104 25.79 10.72 -5.60
C LEU A 104 24.56 11.03 -4.74
N LEU A 105 23.59 10.13 -4.76
CA LEU A 105 22.37 10.19 -3.95
C LEU A 105 22.21 8.90 -3.15
N TYR A 106 21.45 9.00 -2.06
CA TYR A 106 21.06 7.83 -1.29
C TYR A 106 20.21 6.91 -2.17
N VAL A 107 20.65 5.66 -2.29
CA VAL A 107 19.90 4.57 -2.92
C VAL A 107 19.86 3.38 -1.96
N MET A 108 18.79 2.60 -2.05
CA MET A 108 18.73 1.28 -1.42
C MET A 108 19.07 0.24 -2.49
N ILE A 109 20.13 -0.54 -2.27
CA ILE A 109 20.48 -1.69 -3.11
C ILE A 109 19.72 -2.90 -2.56
N PRO A 110 18.75 -3.45 -3.31
CA PRO A 110 17.94 -4.56 -2.81
C PRO A 110 18.77 -5.80 -2.48
N SER A 111 18.41 -6.47 -1.38
CA SER A 111 18.94 -7.78 -1.04
C SER A 111 18.37 -8.83 -2.00
N GLN A 112 19.24 -9.63 -2.61
CA GLN A 112 18.82 -10.70 -3.51
C GLN A 112 17.93 -11.73 -2.79
N THR A 113 18.24 -12.04 -1.53
CA THR A 113 17.42 -12.92 -0.69
C THR A 113 16.03 -12.33 -0.47
N SER A 114 15.93 -11.03 -0.14
CA SER A 114 14.65 -10.37 0.05
C SER A 114 13.83 -10.31 -1.25
N LEU A 115 14.49 -10.04 -2.38
CA LEU A 115 13.86 -10.03 -3.69
C LEU A 115 13.23 -11.40 -4.04
N VAL A 116 13.98 -12.49 -3.83
CA VAL A 116 13.47 -13.85 -4.07
C VAL A 116 12.30 -14.16 -3.15
N GLN A 117 12.40 -13.80 -1.86
CA GLN A 117 11.32 -14.03 -0.90
C GLN A 117 10.03 -13.28 -1.28
N VAL A 118 10.13 -12.00 -1.62
CA VAL A 118 8.97 -11.19 -2.00
C VAL A 118 8.32 -11.74 -3.29
N LYS A 119 9.12 -12.16 -4.27
CA LYS A 119 8.60 -12.82 -5.48
C LYS A 119 7.84 -14.09 -5.14
N GLN A 120 8.42 -14.96 -4.32
CA GLN A 120 7.78 -16.21 -3.90
C GLN A 120 6.48 -15.95 -3.15
N ASN A 121 6.44 -14.95 -2.28
CA ASN A 121 5.23 -14.58 -1.53
C ASN A 121 4.10 -14.17 -2.48
N ILE A 122 4.40 -13.35 -3.50
CA ILE A 122 3.42 -12.94 -4.51
C ILE A 122 2.92 -14.15 -5.31
N GLU A 123 3.82 -15.00 -5.79
CA GLU A 123 3.46 -16.20 -6.56
C GLU A 123 2.58 -17.16 -5.76
N THR A 124 2.93 -17.42 -4.51
CA THR A 124 2.14 -18.27 -3.61
C THR A 124 0.76 -17.67 -3.36
N PHE A 125 0.68 -16.37 -3.07
CA PHE A 125 -0.59 -15.70 -2.82
C PHE A 125 -1.52 -15.77 -4.05
N MET A 126 -0.98 -15.53 -5.24
CA MET A 126 -1.73 -15.59 -6.49
C MET A 126 -2.20 -17.01 -6.85
N LYS A 127 -1.44 -18.05 -6.52
CA LYS A 127 -1.84 -19.46 -6.74
C LYS A 127 -2.97 -19.90 -5.82
N ILE A 128 -3.00 -19.41 -4.58
CA ILE A 128 -4.06 -19.73 -3.61
C ILE A 128 -5.39 -19.05 -3.97
N ALA A 129 -5.35 -17.97 -4.76
CA ALA A 129 -6.53 -17.20 -5.16
C ALA A 129 -7.31 -17.80 -6.36
N ASN A 130 -6.80 -18.87 -6.98
CA ASN A 130 -7.44 -19.62 -8.08
C ASN A 130 -7.95 -20.98 -7.59
#